data_AF-A0A7G8VEP0-F1
#
_entry.id   AF-A0A7G8VEP0-F1
#
_cell.length_a   1.000
_cell.length_b   1.000
_cell.length_c   1.000
_cell.angle_alpha   90.00
_cell.angle_beta   90.00
_cell.angle_gamma   90.00
#
_symmetry.space_group_name_H-M   'P 1'
#
loop_
_entity.id
_entity.type
_entity.pdbx_description
1 polymer ?
#
loop_
_entity_poly.entity_id
_entity_poly.type
_entity_poly.pdbx_seq_one_letter_code
_entity_poly.pdbx_strand_id
1 'polypeptide(L)' 'MLALLCLAGCETNRHSRDRDYEYYGAPPSRPYYESERESPPARDRPRLSDMQQRAFDNCIVLPTHLDRARCRATVMSTVR' A
#
# COMPACT_ATOMS: atom_id res chain seq x y z
N MET A 1 -6.40 48.59 -21.25
CA MET A 1 -7.72 48.75 -20.61
C MET A 1 -8.77 48.13 -21.51
N LEU A 2 -9.45 47.08 -21.05
CA LEU A 2 -10.85 46.76 -21.35
C LEU A 2 -11.23 45.48 -20.60
N ALA A 3 -11.73 45.68 -19.39
CA ALA A 3 -12.57 44.73 -18.68
C ALA A 3 -14.01 45.23 -18.81
N LEU A 4 -14.96 44.34 -19.13
CA LEU A 4 -16.42 44.37 -18.84
C LEU A 4 -17.03 43.20 -19.64
N LEU A 5 -17.25 42.04 -19.00
CA LEU A 5 -18.52 41.65 -18.38
C LEU A 5 -19.68 41.62 -19.37
N CYS A 6 -20.26 40.43 -19.61
CA CYS A 6 -21.71 40.22 -19.45
C CYS A 6 -22.07 38.73 -19.57
N LEU A 7 -22.88 38.31 -18.61
CA LEU A 7 -23.46 37.00 -18.40
C LEU A 7 -24.46 36.65 -19.50
N ALA A 8 -24.38 35.43 -20.04
CA ALA A 8 -25.54 34.77 -20.64
C ALA A 8 -25.35 33.25 -20.57
N GLY A 9 -26.33 32.56 -19.99
CA GLY A 9 -26.50 31.12 -20.19
C GLY A 9 -26.13 30.23 -19.02
N CYS A 10 -26.69 30.49 -17.82
CA CYS A 10 -26.97 29.40 -16.90
C CYS A 10 -28.14 28.60 -17.48
N GLU A 11 -27.90 27.56 -18.29
CA GLU A 11 -28.91 26.52 -18.51
C GLU A 11 -28.35 25.30 -19.24
N THR A 12 -28.60 24.14 -18.62
CA THR A 12 -28.59 22.80 -19.24
C THR A 12 -27.23 22.23 -19.68
N ASN A 13 -26.44 21.74 -18.72
CA ASN A 13 -25.57 20.60 -19.03
C ASN A 13 -25.49 19.57 -17.90
N ARG A 14 -26.67 19.16 -17.39
CA ARG A 14 -26.77 17.97 -16.53
C ARG A 14 -26.89 16.67 -17.32
N HIS A 15 -27.02 16.73 -18.65
CA HIS A 15 -27.31 15.56 -19.49
C HIS A 15 -26.11 15.01 -20.26
N SER A 16 -24.93 15.67 -20.22
CA SER A 16 -23.73 15.23 -20.94
C SER A 16 -22.76 14.38 -20.12
N ARG A 17 -23.13 13.94 -18.90
CA ARG A 17 -22.24 13.09 -18.08
C ARG A 17 -22.56 11.60 -18.11
N ASP A 18 -23.76 11.21 -18.55
CA ASP A 18 -24.14 9.79 -18.58
C ASP A 18 -23.61 9.03 -19.81
N ARG A 19 -23.24 9.72 -20.89
CA ARG A 19 -22.76 9.06 -22.12
C ARG A 19 -21.30 8.60 -22.10
N ASP A 20 -20.46 9.19 -21.26
CA ASP A 20 -19.02 8.89 -21.26
C ASP A 20 -18.66 7.63 -20.45
N TYR A 21 -19.57 7.17 -19.58
CA TYR A 21 -19.35 5.98 -18.75
C TYR A 21 -19.40 4.68 -19.56
N GLU A 22 -20.01 4.68 -20.73
CA GLU A 22 -20.17 3.48 -21.57
C GLU A 22 -18.99 3.28 -22.55
N TYR A 23 -18.23 4.34 -22.84
CA TYR A 23 -17.03 4.24 -23.69
C TYR A 23 -15.82 3.62 -22.95
N TYR A 24 -15.71 3.82 -21.63
CA TYR A 24 -14.72 3.16 -20.77
C TYR A 24 -15.28 1.86 -20.20
N GLY A 25 -15.60 0.93 -21.10
CA GLY A 25 -16.26 -0.34 -20.84
C GLY A 25 -15.83 -1.08 -19.57
N ALA A 26 -16.80 -1.83 -19.04
CA ALA A 26 -16.70 -2.66 -17.84
C ALA A 26 -15.31 -3.34 -17.68
N PRO A 27 -14.75 -3.37 -16.46
CA PRO A 27 -13.46 -3.99 -16.23
C PRO A 27 -13.49 -5.45 -16.70
N PRO A 28 -12.42 -5.95 -17.37
CA PRO A 28 -12.41 -7.32 -17.84
C PRO A 28 -12.63 -8.28 -16.67
N SER A 29 -13.54 -9.25 -16.87
CA SER A 29 -13.74 -10.37 -15.94
C SER A 29 -12.40 -11.09 -15.78
N ARG A 30 -11.78 -10.93 -14.60
CA ARG A 30 -10.45 -11.48 -14.28
C ARG A 30 -10.42 -13.00 -14.52
N PRO A 31 -9.59 -13.53 -15.43
CA PRO A 31 -9.35 -14.95 -15.50
C PRO A 31 -8.03 -15.32 -14.83
N TYR A 32 -8.12 -16.41 -14.05
CA TYR A 32 -7.05 -17.34 -13.69
C TYR A 32 -6.07 -16.98 -12.56
N TYR A 33 -6.21 -17.78 -11.49
CA TYR A 33 -5.23 -18.10 -10.45
C TYR A 33 -4.77 -16.93 -9.56
N GLU A 34 -5.61 -16.58 -8.58
CA GLU A 34 -5.08 -16.12 -7.30
C GLU A 34 -4.25 -17.28 -6.77
N SER A 35 -2.94 -17.28 -7.03
CA SER A 35 -2.04 -18.10 -6.24
C SER A 35 -2.25 -17.62 -4.82
N GLU A 36 -2.94 -18.42 -4.02
CA GLU A 36 -2.86 -18.39 -2.57
C GLU A 36 -1.37 -18.47 -2.25
N ARG A 37 -0.68 -17.33 -2.28
CA ARG A 37 0.53 -17.14 -1.50
C ARG A 37 0.01 -17.23 -0.08
N GLU A 38 0.01 -18.46 0.39
CA GLU A 38 -0.16 -18.87 1.76
C GLU A 38 0.79 -17.99 2.57
N SER A 39 0.27 -16.85 2.98
CA SER A 39 0.93 -16.02 3.96
C SER A 39 0.99 -16.95 5.16
N PRO A 40 2.19 -17.32 5.64
CA PRO A 40 2.31 -18.29 6.71
C PRO A 40 1.31 -17.91 7.79
N PRO A 41 0.44 -18.83 8.22
CA PRO A 41 -0.60 -18.49 9.19
C PRO A 41 0.07 -17.71 10.31
N ALA A 42 -0.52 -16.61 10.79
CA ALA A 42 0.14 -15.72 11.75
C ALA A 42 0.65 -16.44 13.03
N ARG A 43 0.19 -17.69 13.23
CA ARG A 43 0.64 -18.67 14.20
C ARG A 43 2.08 -19.16 13.99
N ASP A 44 2.59 -19.14 12.77
CA ASP A 44 3.97 -19.52 12.38
C ASP A 44 4.95 -18.35 12.48
N ARG A 45 4.52 -17.18 12.98
CA ARG A 45 5.48 -16.11 13.29
C ARG A 45 6.34 -16.57 14.47
N PRO A 46 7.67 -16.63 14.29
CA PRO A 46 8.56 -17.04 15.37
C PRO A 46 8.37 -16.11 16.57
N ARG A 47 7.95 -16.66 17.70
CA ARG A 47 7.78 -15.87 18.93
C ARG A 47 9.15 -15.62 19.54
N LEU A 48 9.55 -14.35 19.58
CA LEU A 48 10.79 -13.94 20.21
C LEU A 48 10.71 -14.14 21.73
N SER A 49 11.75 -14.72 22.32
CA SER A 49 11.96 -14.63 23.77
C SER A 49 12.22 -13.19 24.20
N ASP A 50 12.01 -12.86 25.48
CA ASP A 50 12.24 -11.50 26.01
C ASP A 50 13.66 -10.99 25.74
N MET A 51 14.66 -11.86 25.79
CA MET A 51 16.04 -11.48 25.45
C MET A 51 16.20 -11.18 23.95
N GLN A 52 15.58 -11.98 23.08
CA GLN A 52 15.61 -11.76 21.63
C GLN A 52 14.86 -10.49 21.25
N GLN A 53 13.73 -10.21 21.89
CA GLN A 53 13.00 -8.96 21.70
C GLN A 53 13.87 -7.75 22.04
N ARG A 54 14.51 -7.76 23.22
CA ARG A 54 15.45 -6.69 23.62
C ARG A 54 16.62 -6.55 22.64
N ALA A 55 17.19 -7.66 22.18
CA ALA A 55 18.27 -7.63 21.19
C ALA A 55 17.80 -7.03 19.85
N PHE A 56 16.60 -7.40 19.40
CA PHE A 56 15.99 -6.90 18.16
C PHE A 56 15.73 -5.38 18.23
N ASP A 57 15.23 -4.91 19.37
CA ASP A 57 14.91 -3.50 19.59
C ASP A 57 16.19 -2.66 19.69
N ASN A 58 17.23 -3.17 20.35
CA ASN A 58 18.52 -2.50 20.49
C ASN A 58 19.29 -2.33 19.17
N CYS A 59 18.93 -3.07 18.11
CA CYS A 59 19.53 -2.87 16.78
C CYS A 59 19.40 -1.41 16.30
N ILE A 60 18.44 -0.63 16.81
CA ILE A 60 18.23 0.78 16.46
C ILE A 60 19.45 1.67 16.69
N VAL A 61 20.37 1.27 17.59
CA VAL A 61 21.60 2.03 17.89
C VAL A 61 22.54 2.13 16.69
N LEU A 62 22.40 1.22 15.72
CA LEU A 62 23.28 1.18 14.56
C LEU A 62 22.98 2.36 13.61
N PRO A 63 24.03 3.07 13.15
CA PRO A 63 23.87 4.35 12.46
C PRO A 63 23.24 4.19 11.06
N THR A 64 23.54 3.10 10.36
CA THR A 64 23.04 2.89 9.00
C THR A 64 21.78 2.03 8.98
N HIS A 65 20.95 2.20 7.95
CA HIS A 65 19.79 1.33 7.76
C HIS A 65 20.21 -0.13 7.45
N LEU A 66 21.29 -0.32 6.70
CA LEU A 66 21.78 -1.63 6.31
C LEU A 66 22.27 -2.44 7.52
N ASP A 67 22.99 -1.80 8.44
CA ASP A 67 23.47 -2.44 9.66
C ASP A 67 22.31 -2.81 10.59
N ARG A 68 21.31 -1.93 10.71
CA ARG A 68 20.05 -2.24 11.41
C ARG A 68 19.35 -3.46 10.85
N ALA A 69 19.26 -3.56 9.52
CA ALA A 69 18.64 -4.72 8.85
C ALA A 69 19.43 -6.01 9.09
N ARG A 70 20.75 -5.97 8.99
CA ARG A 70 21.63 -7.12 9.27
C ARG A 70 21.52 -7.59 10.72
N CYS A 71 21.56 -6.66 11.68
CA CYS A 71 21.39 -6.97 13.10
C CYS A 71 20.07 -7.69 13.38
N ARG A 72 18.95 -7.16 12.85
CA ARG A 72 17.63 -7.77 12.98
C ARG A 72 17.58 -9.17 12.36
N ALA A 73 18.18 -9.36 11.18
CA ALA A 73 18.27 -10.67 10.54
C ALA A 73 19.08 -11.68 11.38
N THR A 74 20.19 -11.25 11.99
CA THR A 74 20.97 -12.10 12.91
C THR A 74 20.15 -12.51 14.11
N VAL A 75 19.44 -11.59 14.78
CA VAL A 75 18.57 -11.93 15.91
C VAL A 75 17.49 -12.93 15.47
N MET A 76 16.84 -12.67 14.33
CA MET A 76 15.82 -13.57 13.77
C MET A 76 16.36 -14.96 13.43
N SER A 77 17.62 -15.09 13.01
CA SER A 77 18.23 -16.40 12.72
C SER A 77 18.46 -17.27 13.96
N THR A 78 18.40 -16.69 15.15
CA THR A 78 18.54 -17.43 16.42
C THR A 78 17.20 -17.91 16.99
N VAL A 79 16.08 -17.51 16.36
CA VAL A 79 14.75 -17.88 16.83
C VAL A 79 14.50 -19.34 16.45
N ARG A 80 14.00 -20.11 17.43
CA ARG A 80 13.71 -21.54 17.30
C ARG A 80 12.21 -21.77 17.37
#